data_AF-A0A926XF90-F1
#
_entry.id   AF-A0A926XF90-F1
#
_cell.length_a   1.000
_cell.length_b   1.000
_cell.length_c   1.000
_cell.angle_alpha   90.00
_cell.angle_beta   90.00
_cell.angle_gamma   90.00
#
_symmetry.space_group_name_H-M   'P 1'
#
loop_
_entity.id
_entity.type
_entity.pdbx_description
1 polymer ?
#
loop_
_entity_poly.entity_id
_entity_poly.type
_entity_poly.pdbx_seq_one_letter_code
_entity_poly.pdbx_strand_id
1 'polypeptide(L)'
;MSQEKIEKLTPEQEALIPVYREKWRDIAYSTEPIDREKAAKAVKAVYILIELSEPEILFYDSPYAVGSDKQLVIDKNRIYGELYETRRIFNQDFSDYLLSAIKSSFCNTVMSRLGSELHNDISWKLEGLLTEELIMFFQTMEQVRNQLWEEIEFKEKQIQKLCEEMWVQLDIPIPNNLVDRLILQDLLIGSETNHQLANRISQETDNLSQQENLLNIIFGNDDIYIEPAQWVSSGSLYDFCINVLNFEYKQKEWEAFQTIAKNCGCIFPYEKMVIVCDRPRILCLDNQQRLHAEGAPAIQFADGYSLYAYHGVTLPEKYGKLHPNQWEAQWIIDEDNAELRRVLIQGIGYERIAQELGAIALDSYQEYSLLKIDTDIDVEPISLLKMTCPSTGFIHALRVPPEIISAREAIAWVNWGINPEEFSVQT
;
A
#
# COMPACT_ATOMS: atom_id res chain seq x y z
N MET A 1 -25.81 14.05 -37.01
CA MET A 1 -25.47 12.89 -37.83
C MET A 1 -24.91 11.84 -36.89
N SER A 2 -25.52 10.65 -36.80
CA SER A 2 -24.99 9.58 -35.94
C SER A 2 -23.62 9.18 -36.45
N GLN A 3 -22.57 9.33 -35.63
CA GLN A 3 -21.23 8.89 -35.97
C GLN A 3 -21.24 7.36 -36.18
N GLU A 4 -20.52 6.88 -37.20
CA GLU A 4 -20.48 5.45 -37.55
C GLU A 4 -19.92 4.60 -36.41
N LYS A 5 -20.50 3.39 -36.27
CA LYS A 5 -20.07 2.39 -35.29
C LYS A 5 -18.76 1.76 -35.76
N ILE A 6 -17.79 1.64 -34.86
CA ILE A 6 -16.50 1.00 -35.11
C ILE A 6 -16.61 -0.45 -34.67
N GLU A 7 -16.49 -1.38 -35.61
CA GLU A 7 -16.54 -2.82 -35.34
C GLU A 7 -15.15 -3.42 -35.12
N LYS A 8 -14.10 -2.81 -35.66
CA LYS A 8 -12.70 -3.26 -35.49
C LYS A 8 -11.73 -2.09 -35.63
N LEU A 9 -10.61 -2.14 -34.91
CA LEU A 9 -9.47 -1.25 -35.13
C LEU A 9 -8.72 -1.60 -36.41
N THR A 10 -8.20 -0.58 -37.09
CA THR A 10 -7.19 -0.78 -38.14
C THR A 10 -5.86 -1.24 -37.54
N PRO A 11 -5.00 -1.96 -38.29
CA PRO A 11 -3.67 -2.34 -37.81
C PRO A 11 -2.84 -1.15 -37.30
N GLU A 12 -2.98 0.01 -37.94
CA GLU A 12 -2.31 1.25 -37.55
C GLU A 12 -2.83 1.77 -36.20
N GLN A 13 -4.13 1.70 -35.95
CA GLN A 13 -4.71 2.09 -34.65
C GLN A 13 -4.33 1.11 -33.54
N GLU A 14 -4.33 -0.19 -33.83
CA GLU A 14 -3.95 -1.23 -32.86
C GLU A 14 -2.47 -1.10 -32.46
N ALA A 15 -1.59 -0.76 -33.40
CA ALA A 15 -0.17 -0.50 -33.13
C ALA A 15 0.07 0.71 -32.20
N LEU A 16 -0.90 1.61 -32.05
CA LEU A 16 -0.80 2.77 -31.15
C LEU A 16 -1.18 2.44 -29.70
N ILE A 17 -1.88 1.33 -29.43
CA ILE A 17 -2.26 0.93 -28.07
C ILE A 17 -1.06 0.95 -27.10
N PRO A 18 0.07 0.27 -27.38
CA PRO A 18 1.21 0.30 -26.45
C PRO A 18 1.81 1.70 -26.29
N VAL A 19 1.75 2.57 -27.30
CA VAL A 19 2.27 3.94 -27.25
C VAL A 19 1.48 4.79 -26.24
N TYR A 20 0.15 4.68 -26.27
CA TYR A 20 -0.71 5.40 -25.31
C TYR A 20 -0.60 4.79 -23.91
N ARG A 21 -0.45 3.47 -23.80
CA ARG A 21 -0.17 2.82 -22.52
C ARG A 21 1.10 3.36 -21.88
N GLU A 22 2.20 3.40 -22.63
CA GLU A 22 3.50 3.90 -22.19
C GLU A 22 3.43 5.36 -21.73
N LYS A 23 2.82 6.22 -22.55
CA LYS A 23 2.66 7.65 -22.26
C LYS A 23 2.03 7.90 -20.89
N TRP A 24 1.00 7.13 -20.56
CA TRP A 24 0.27 7.27 -19.31
C TRP A 24 1.01 6.61 -18.16
N ARG A 25 1.64 5.46 -18.41
CA ARG A 25 2.55 4.81 -17.46
C ARG A 25 3.68 5.74 -16.99
N ASP A 26 4.31 6.49 -17.89
CA ASP A 26 5.34 7.47 -17.56
C ASP A 26 4.83 8.58 -16.62
N ILE A 27 3.55 8.94 -16.73
CA ILE A 27 2.93 9.93 -15.84
C ILE A 27 2.77 9.36 -14.43
N ALA A 28 2.30 8.10 -14.30
CA ALA A 28 2.15 7.45 -13.00
C ALA A 28 3.50 7.22 -12.30
N TYR A 29 4.52 6.81 -13.04
CA TYR A 29 5.85 6.49 -12.51
C TYR A 29 6.80 7.68 -12.39
N SER A 30 6.34 8.88 -12.70
CA SER A 30 7.16 10.08 -12.53
C SER A 30 7.60 10.23 -11.06
N THR A 31 8.90 10.35 -10.83
CA THR A 31 9.49 10.66 -9.52
C THR A 31 9.91 12.13 -9.41
N GLU A 32 9.58 12.94 -10.42
CA GLU A 32 9.90 14.35 -10.44
C GLU A 32 9.03 15.14 -9.44
N PRO A 33 9.63 16.11 -8.73
CA PRO A 33 8.90 17.00 -7.82
C PRO A 33 7.68 17.63 -8.46
N ILE A 34 6.57 17.68 -7.72
CA ILE A 34 5.40 18.43 -8.15
C ILE A 34 5.72 19.92 -8.23
N ASP A 35 5.23 20.55 -9.29
CA ASP A 35 5.19 22.00 -9.37
C ASP A 35 3.96 22.47 -8.59
N ARG A 36 4.15 22.94 -7.35
CA ARG A 36 3.06 23.31 -6.43
C ARG A 36 2.13 24.39 -7.03
N GLU A 37 2.64 25.30 -7.86
CA GLU A 37 1.78 26.30 -8.52
C GLU A 37 0.89 25.67 -9.59
N LYS A 38 1.43 24.75 -10.41
CA LYS A 38 0.64 24.03 -11.41
C LYS A 38 -0.35 23.07 -10.76
N ALA A 39 0.06 22.37 -9.71
CA ALA A 39 -0.81 21.52 -8.92
C ALA A 39 -1.99 22.32 -8.34
N ALA A 40 -1.72 23.47 -7.72
CA ALA A 40 -2.76 24.33 -7.17
C ALA A 40 -3.74 24.83 -8.25
N LYS A 41 -3.23 25.22 -9.43
CA LYS A 41 -4.09 25.62 -10.57
C LYS A 41 -4.95 24.47 -11.07
N ALA A 42 -4.40 23.27 -11.19
CA ALA A 42 -5.12 22.09 -11.64
C ALA A 42 -6.25 21.72 -10.68
N VAL A 43 -5.94 21.69 -9.37
CA VAL A 43 -6.90 21.41 -8.31
C VAL A 43 -8.03 22.44 -8.28
N LYS A 44 -7.72 23.74 -8.32
CA LYS A 44 -8.75 24.78 -8.36
C LYS A 44 -9.64 24.68 -9.60
N ALA A 45 -9.07 24.36 -10.76
CA ALA A 45 -9.83 24.18 -11.99
C ALA A 45 -10.84 23.02 -11.84
N VAL A 46 -10.43 21.93 -11.20
CA VAL A 46 -11.31 20.80 -10.87
C VAL A 46 -12.46 21.24 -9.96
N TYR A 47 -12.17 21.92 -8.84
CA TYR A 47 -13.21 22.37 -7.90
C TYR A 47 -14.24 23.30 -8.56
N ILE A 48 -13.78 24.21 -9.42
CA ILE A 48 -14.67 25.10 -10.19
C ILE A 48 -15.55 24.30 -11.16
N LEU A 49 -15.01 23.26 -11.81
CA LEU A 49 -15.77 22.42 -12.74
C LEU A 49 -16.89 21.64 -12.05
N ILE A 50 -16.70 21.27 -10.79
CA ILE A 50 -17.70 20.57 -9.97
C ILE A 50 -18.56 21.53 -9.14
N GLU A 51 -18.56 22.82 -9.48
CA GLU A 51 -19.38 23.86 -8.84
C GLU A 51 -19.11 24.04 -7.33
N LEU A 52 -17.90 23.72 -6.88
CA LEU A 52 -17.43 23.98 -5.51
C LEU A 52 -16.61 25.27 -5.44
N SER A 53 -16.54 25.83 -4.22
CA SER A 53 -15.64 26.95 -3.92
C SER A 53 -14.18 26.52 -4.01
N GLU A 54 -13.28 27.46 -4.29
CA GLU A 54 -11.84 27.18 -4.23
C GLU A 54 -11.46 26.61 -2.85
N PRO A 55 -10.75 25.48 -2.80
CA PRO A 55 -10.39 24.85 -1.54
C PRO A 55 -9.14 25.51 -0.92
N GLU A 56 -9.00 25.38 0.39
CA GLU A 56 -7.71 25.46 1.06
C GLU A 56 -6.80 24.33 0.55
N ILE A 57 -5.60 24.64 0.06
CA ILE A 57 -4.67 23.63 -0.46
C ILE A 57 -3.51 23.47 0.52
N LEU A 58 -3.33 22.25 1.02
CA LEU A 58 -2.21 21.86 1.86
C LEU A 58 -1.25 20.98 1.06
N PHE A 59 0.05 21.27 1.13
CA PHE A 59 1.08 20.48 0.47
C PHE A 59 1.92 19.73 1.50
N TYR A 60 2.10 18.42 1.27
CA TYR A 60 2.96 17.56 2.06
C TYR A 60 3.97 16.85 1.17
N ASP A 61 5.11 16.48 1.76
CA ASP A 61 6.17 15.79 1.04
C ASP A 61 5.91 14.28 0.92
N SER A 62 5.06 13.70 1.78
CA SER A 62 4.64 12.30 1.73
C SER A 62 3.24 12.09 2.36
N PRO A 63 2.54 10.99 2.02
CA PRO A 63 1.31 10.58 2.72
C PRO A 63 1.50 10.33 4.22
N TYR A 64 2.66 9.79 4.61
CA TYR A 64 3.00 9.58 6.03
C TYR A 64 3.10 10.90 6.79
N ALA A 65 3.70 11.93 6.18
CA ALA A 65 3.77 13.26 6.77
C ALA A 65 2.38 13.82 7.10
N VAL A 66 1.38 13.54 6.26
CA VAL A 66 -0.01 13.96 6.54
C VAL A 66 -0.53 13.29 7.82
N GLY A 67 -0.45 11.96 7.92
CA GLY A 67 -0.97 11.22 9.08
C GLY A 67 -0.16 11.39 10.37
N SER A 68 1.05 11.92 10.27
CA SER A 68 1.93 12.21 11.41
C SER A 68 1.86 13.68 11.88
N ASP A 69 1.16 14.57 11.16
CA ASP A 69 1.09 15.98 11.52
C ASP A 69 0.15 16.22 12.70
N LYS A 70 0.74 16.49 13.87
CA LYS A 70 0.02 16.80 15.11
C LYS A 70 -0.66 18.17 15.10
N GLN A 71 -0.28 19.07 14.21
CA GLN A 71 -0.88 20.40 14.07
C GLN A 71 -2.05 20.38 13.09
N LEU A 72 -2.15 19.34 12.28
CA LEU A 72 -3.22 19.15 11.31
C LEU A 72 -4.51 18.75 12.03
N VAL A 73 -5.27 19.75 12.45
CA VAL A 73 -6.62 19.55 12.95
C VAL A 73 -7.58 19.46 11.77
N ILE A 74 -8.00 18.24 11.46
CA ILE A 74 -9.05 17.97 10.48
C ILE A 74 -10.28 17.52 11.25
N ASP A 75 -11.31 18.35 11.23
CA ASP A 75 -12.63 17.98 11.72
C ASP A 75 -13.66 18.12 10.60
N LYS A 76 -14.86 17.57 10.84
CA LYS A 76 -15.95 17.59 9.86
C LYS A 76 -16.38 19.01 9.49
N ASN A 77 -16.26 19.99 10.39
CA ASN A 77 -16.59 21.39 10.09
C ASN A 77 -15.56 22.05 9.19
N ARG A 78 -14.27 21.74 9.35
CA ARG A 78 -13.21 22.25 8.47
C ARG A 78 -13.33 21.67 7.07
N ILE A 79 -13.60 20.38 6.96
CA ILE A 79 -13.75 19.66 5.68
C ILE A 79 -15.04 20.04 4.94
N TYR A 80 -16.19 19.95 5.62
CA TYR A 80 -17.53 20.04 5.01
C TYR A 80 -18.27 21.34 5.36
N GLY A 81 -17.83 22.09 6.37
CA GLY A 81 -18.54 23.26 6.89
C GLY A 81 -19.63 22.97 7.91
N GLU A 82 -20.26 24.05 8.42
CA GLU A 82 -21.24 24.03 9.51
C GLU A 82 -22.52 23.20 9.24
N LEU A 83 -22.76 22.79 7.98
CA LEU A 83 -24.01 22.11 7.57
C LEU A 83 -23.84 20.60 7.31
N TYR A 84 -22.68 20.02 7.62
CA TYR A 84 -22.35 18.63 7.29
C TYR A 84 -23.34 17.61 7.91
N GLU A 85 -23.87 17.88 9.10
CA GLU A 85 -24.84 17.00 9.78
C GLU A 85 -26.20 16.93 9.06
N THR A 86 -26.54 17.95 8.28
CA THR A 86 -27.81 18.03 7.52
C THR A 86 -27.66 17.65 6.05
N ARG A 87 -26.43 17.63 5.53
CA ARG A 87 -26.09 17.25 4.17
C ARG A 87 -25.34 15.92 4.20
N ARG A 88 -26.10 14.82 4.18
CA ARG A 88 -25.64 13.45 3.87
C ARG A 88 -25.00 13.29 2.46
N ILE A 89 -24.49 14.36 1.87
CA ILE A 89 -24.19 14.44 0.43
C ILE A 89 -22.83 13.82 0.07
N PHE A 90 -21.91 13.63 1.03
CA PHE A 90 -20.53 13.22 0.71
C PHE A 90 -20.03 11.89 1.30
N ASN A 91 -20.90 11.08 1.90
CA ASN A 91 -20.58 9.65 2.14
C ASN A 91 -20.63 8.81 0.84
N GLN A 92 -20.78 9.48 -0.33
CA GLN A 92 -20.55 8.94 -1.67
C GLN A 92 -19.60 9.90 -2.41
N ASP A 93 -18.38 9.93 -1.88
CA ASP A 93 -17.06 10.15 -2.49
C ASP A 93 -16.88 11.30 -3.48
N PHE A 94 -16.14 12.33 -3.06
CA PHE A 94 -15.61 13.39 -3.92
C PHE A 94 -14.87 12.84 -5.15
N SER A 95 -14.15 11.73 -4.97
CA SER A 95 -13.50 10.97 -6.04
C SER A 95 -14.53 10.37 -7.00
N ASP A 96 -15.57 9.70 -6.51
CA ASP A 96 -16.66 9.18 -7.34
C ASP A 96 -17.43 10.30 -8.02
N TYR A 97 -17.69 11.44 -7.37
CA TYR A 97 -18.32 12.58 -8.01
C TYR A 97 -17.46 13.10 -9.17
N LEU A 98 -16.16 13.30 -8.95
CA LEU A 98 -15.26 13.84 -9.98
C LEU A 98 -15.00 12.83 -11.11
N LEU A 99 -14.69 11.58 -10.76
CA LEU A 99 -14.53 10.48 -11.71
C LEU A 99 -15.82 10.23 -12.47
N SER A 100 -17.00 10.26 -11.82
CA SER A 100 -18.29 10.09 -12.49
C SER A 100 -18.66 11.28 -13.36
N ALA A 101 -18.34 12.52 -12.99
CA ALA A 101 -18.56 13.69 -13.84
C ALA A 101 -17.74 13.58 -15.14
N ILE A 102 -16.49 13.12 -15.05
CA ILE A 102 -15.61 12.90 -16.20
C ILE A 102 -16.08 11.68 -17.01
N LYS A 103 -16.34 10.55 -16.34
CA LYS A 103 -16.79 9.28 -16.93
C LYS A 103 -18.16 9.41 -17.60
N SER A 104 -19.11 10.09 -17.00
CA SER A 104 -20.46 10.32 -17.57
C SER A 104 -20.42 11.13 -18.86
N SER A 105 -19.47 12.07 -18.97
CA SER A 105 -19.26 12.83 -20.20
C SER A 105 -18.71 11.97 -21.35
N PHE A 106 -18.03 10.86 -21.04
CA PHE A 106 -17.30 10.03 -21.99
C PHE A 106 -18.02 8.70 -22.32
N CYS A 107 -18.57 8.01 -21.32
CA CYS A 107 -19.19 6.69 -21.46
C CYS A 107 -20.38 6.65 -22.44
N ASN A 108 -21.18 7.72 -22.51
CA ASN A 108 -22.33 7.76 -23.42
C ASN A 108 -21.89 7.75 -24.91
N THR A 109 -20.77 8.41 -25.20
CA THR A 109 -20.21 8.49 -26.56
C THR A 109 -19.44 7.21 -26.93
N VAL A 110 -18.72 6.62 -25.97
CA VAL A 110 -17.96 5.38 -26.20
C VAL A 110 -18.88 4.19 -26.43
N MET A 111 -19.90 4.01 -25.59
CA MET A 111 -20.82 2.87 -25.70
C MET A 111 -21.68 2.91 -26.98
N SER A 112 -21.95 4.11 -27.51
CA SER A 112 -22.74 4.26 -28.74
C SER A 112 -21.93 4.01 -30.01
N ARG A 113 -20.60 4.22 -29.98
CA ARG A 113 -19.72 4.06 -31.15
C ARG A 113 -18.94 2.76 -31.18
N LEU A 114 -18.63 2.15 -30.04
CA LEU A 114 -17.96 0.86 -29.96
C LEU A 114 -18.97 -0.26 -29.74
N GLY A 115 -18.78 -1.41 -30.40
CA GLY A 115 -19.41 -2.65 -29.93
C GLY A 115 -18.88 -3.04 -28.56
N SER A 116 -19.68 -3.76 -27.75
CA SER A 116 -19.29 -4.19 -26.40
C SER A 116 -18.00 -5.02 -26.39
N GLU A 117 -17.82 -5.90 -27.37
CA GLU A 117 -16.60 -6.72 -27.50
C GLU A 117 -15.36 -5.86 -27.75
N LEU A 118 -15.43 -4.94 -28.72
CA LEU A 118 -14.31 -4.06 -29.03
C LEU A 118 -14.00 -3.10 -27.89
N HIS A 119 -15.03 -2.59 -27.21
CA HIS A 119 -14.85 -1.76 -26.03
C HIS A 119 -14.09 -2.52 -24.93
N ASN A 120 -14.52 -3.74 -24.61
CA ASN A 120 -13.90 -4.56 -23.58
C ASN A 120 -12.44 -4.89 -23.93
N ASP A 121 -12.14 -5.21 -25.20
CA ASP A 121 -10.77 -5.49 -25.64
C ASP A 121 -9.85 -4.25 -25.49
N ILE A 122 -10.31 -3.08 -25.96
CA ILE A 122 -9.52 -1.85 -25.85
C ILE A 122 -9.36 -1.40 -24.40
N SER A 123 -10.44 -1.42 -23.60
CA SER A 123 -10.39 -1.08 -22.17
C SER A 123 -9.45 -2.03 -21.43
N TRP A 124 -9.51 -3.33 -21.69
CA TRP A 124 -8.57 -4.28 -21.10
C TRP A 124 -7.11 -3.97 -21.45
N LYS A 125 -6.80 -3.76 -22.74
CA LYS A 125 -5.43 -3.52 -23.23
C LYS A 125 -4.83 -2.20 -22.74
N LEU A 126 -5.65 -1.17 -22.52
CA LEU A 126 -5.19 0.16 -22.09
C LEU A 126 -5.32 0.36 -20.58
N GLU A 127 -6.51 0.16 -20.04
CA GLU A 127 -6.85 0.45 -18.65
C GLU A 127 -6.63 -0.76 -17.73
N GLY A 128 -7.06 -1.95 -18.15
CA GLY A 128 -6.95 -3.18 -17.35
C GLY A 128 -5.50 -3.53 -17.03
N LEU A 129 -4.66 -3.66 -18.06
CA LEU A 129 -3.23 -3.97 -17.89
C LEU A 129 -2.48 -2.92 -17.08
N LEU A 130 -2.79 -1.62 -17.26
CA LEU A 130 -2.19 -0.57 -16.43
C LEU A 130 -2.64 -0.67 -14.98
N THR A 131 -3.90 -1.00 -14.74
CA THR A 131 -4.42 -1.15 -13.37
C THR A 131 -3.69 -2.30 -12.64
N GLU A 132 -3.45 -3.42 -13.32
CA GLU A 132 -2.63 -4.51 -12.79
C GLU A 132 -1.17 -4.07 -12.55
N GLU A 133 -0.57 -3.36 -13.50
CA GLU A 133 0.79 -2.81 -13.40
C GLU A 133 0.93 -1.70 -12.35
N LEU A 134 -0.16 -1.14 -11.81
CA LEU A 134 -0.11 0.00 -10.88
C LEU A 134 -0.68 -0.34 -9.50
N ILE A 135 -0.98 -1.61 -9.24
CA ILE A 135 -1.51 -2.10 -7.96
C ILE A 135 -0.60 -1.77 -6.76
N MET A 136 0.70 -1.57 -6.99
CA MET A 136 1.66 -1.19 -5.95
C MET A 136 1.36 0.17 -5.29
N PHE A 137 0.70 1.10 -5.99
CA PHE A 137 0.38 2.39 -5.40
C PHE A 137 -0.63 2.20 -4.26
N PHE A 138 -1.69 1.41 -4.47
CA PHE A 138 -2.62 1.02 -3.41
C PHE A 138 -1.92 0.33 -2.23
N GLN A 139 -0.98 -0.58 -2.53
CA GLN A 139 -0.18 -1.25 -1.49
C GLN A 139 0.66 -0.25 -0.69
N THR A 140 1.17 0.80 -1.34
CA THR A 140 1.94 1.87 -0.69
C THR A 140 1.10 2.59 0.36
N MET A 141 -0.14 2.94 0.01
CA MET A 141 -1.04 3.65 0.93
C MET A 141 -1.50 2.76 2.09
N GLU A 142 -1.78 1.49 1.83
CA GLU A 142 -2.05 0.51 2.88
C GLU A 142 -0.87 0.37 3.86
N GLN A 143 0.36 0.38 3.37
CA GLN A 143 1.56 0.33 4.21
C GLN A 143 1.71 1.57 5.08
N VAL A 144 1.54 2.76 4.50
CA VAL A 144 1.58 4.03 5.25
C VAL A 144 0.54 3.99 6.38
N ARG A 145 -0.69 3.56 6.05
CA ARG A 145 -1.78 3.40 7.02
C ARG A 145 -1.37 2.46 8.15
N ASN A 146 -0.91 1.25 7.83
CA ASN A 146 -0.55 0.24 8.82
C ASN A 146 0.55 0.73 9.76
N GLN A 147 1.61 1.36 9.21
CA GLN A 147 2.70 1.90 10.02
C GLN A 147 2.21 3.00 10.98
N LEU A 148 1.34 3.90 10.53
CA LEU A 148 0.79 4.95 11.39
C LEU A 148 -0.10 4.37 12.50
N TRP A 149 -0.86 3.31 12.23
CA TRP A 149 -1.65 2.61 13.24
C TRP A 149 -0.81 1.85 14.26
N GLU A 150 0.27 1.18 13.84
CA GLU A 150 1.23 0.55 14.75
C GLU A 150 1.86 1.57 15.71
N GLU A 151 2.14 2.79 15.23
CA GLU A 151 2.62 3.88 16.09
C GLU A 151 1.58 4.34 17.12
N ILE A 152 0.29 4.37 16.75
CA ILE A 152 -0.80 4.66 17.68
C ILE A 152 -0.86 3.57 18.76
N GLU A 153 -0.92 2.29 18.37
CA GLU A 153 -0.97 1.17 19.31
C GLU A 153 0.24 1.17 20.27
N PHE A 154 1.42 1.52 19.75
CA PHE A 154 2.62 1.65 20.57
C PHE A 154 2.49 2.77 21.61
N LYS A 155 1.97 3.94 21.21
CA LYS A 155 1.72 5.06 22.13
C LYS A 155 0.63 4.74 23.15
N GLU A 156 -0.42 4.03 22.76
CA GLU A 156 -1.45 3.54 23.69
C GLU A 156 -0.84 2.70 24.81
N LYS A 157 0.04 1.75 24.45
CA LYS A 157 0.75 0.91 25.44
C LYS A 157 1.64 1.75 26.36
N GLN A 158 2.31 2.78 25.83
CA GLN A 158 3.11 3.72 26.63
C GLN A 158 2.24 4.50 27.62
N ILE A 159 1.09 5.03 27.18
CA ILE A 159 0.13 5.74 28.04
C ILE A 159 -0.44 4.80 29.10
N GLN A 160 -0.77 3.56 28.74
CA GLN A 160 -1.24 2.55 29.69
C GLN A 160 -0.19 2.31 30.79
N LYS A 161 1.08 2.15 30.41
CA LYS A 161 2.17 1.97 31.38
C LYS A 161 2.34 3.18 32.30
N LEU A 162 2.23 4.39 31.78
CA LEU A 162 2.26 5.62 32.59
C LEU A 162 1.09 5.67 33.59
N CYS A 163 -0.10 5.24 33.16
CA CYS A 163 -1.25 5.10 34.05
C CYS A 163 -0.96 4.07 35.16
N GLU A 164 -0.43 2.89 34.83
CA GLU A 164 -0.05 1.86 35.80
C GLU A 164 0.98 2.37 36.83
N GLU A 165 2.00 3.11 36.38
CA GLU A 165 2.97 3.77 37.26
C GLU A 165 2.30 4.79 38.19
N MET A 166 1.33 5.56 37.70
CA MET A 166 0.55 6.51 38.50
C MET A 166 -0.30 5.79 39.57
N TRP A 167 -0.96 4.68 39.24
CA TRP A 167 -1.75 3.89 40.19
C TRP A 167 -0.90 3.36 41.34
N VAL A 168 0.30 2.84 41.04
CA VAL A 168 1.27 2.36 42.04
C VAL A 168 1.73 3.50 42.95
N GLN A 169 1.96 4.71 42.42
CA GLN A 169 2.39 5.86 43.22
C GLN A 169 1.29 6.41 44.15
N LEU A 170 0.02 6.28 43.75
CA LEU A 170 -1.13 6.78 44.51
C LEU A 170 -1.65 5.80 45.57
N ASP A 171 -1.15 4.55 45.60
CA ASP A 171 -1.65 3.46 46.45
C ASP A 171 -3.17 3.21 46.26
N ILE A 172 -3.68 3.46 45.06
CA ILE A 172 -5.08 3.22 44.68
C ILE A 172 -5.15 1.90 43.89
N PRO A 173 -6.08 0.98 44.21
CA PRO A 173 -6.25 -0.26 43.47
C PRO A 173 -6.54 0.01 41.98
N ILE A 174 -5.86 -0.70 41.08
CA ILE A 174 -6.10 -0.61 39.63
C ILE A 174 -7.56 -1.02 39.36
N PRO A 175 -8.40 -0.12 38.81
CA PRO A 175 -9.79 -0.44 38.59
C PRO A 175 -9.98 -1.39 37.42
N ASN A 176 -10.96 -2.29 37.54
CA ASN A 176 -11.21 -3.36 36.58
C ASN A 176 -12.06 -2.92 35.37
N ASN A 177 -12.49 -1.65 35.27
CA ASN A 177 -13.45 -1.19 34.26
C ASN A 177 -13.39 0.33 33.95
N LEU A 178 -13.87 0.68 32.75
CA LEU A 178 -13.72 1.99 32.10
C LEU A 178 -14.28 3.20 32.90
N VAL A 179 -15.29 2.98 33.74
CA VAL A 179 -15.98 4.04 34.51
C VAL A 179 -15.05 4.65 35.58
N ASP A 180 -14.13 3.87 36.12
CA ASP A 180 -13.15 4.36 37.10
C ASP A 180 -12.03 5.20 36.45
N ARG A 181 -11.87 5.16 35.11
CA ARG A 181 -10.96 6.06 34.37
C ARG A 181 -11.48 7.49 34.30
N LEU A 182 -12.80 7.71 34.30
CA LEU A 182 -13.41 9.05 34.30
C LEU A 182 -13.32 9.73 35.68
N ILE A 183 -13.34 8.93 36.75
CA ILE A 183 -13.21 9.40 38.14
C ILE A 183 -11.85 10.11 38.39
N LEU A 184 -10.82 9.83 37.58
CA LEU A 184 -9.50 10.45 37.68
C LEU A 184 -9.51 11.98 37.48
N GLN A 185 -10.42 12.53 36.68
CA GLN A 185 -10.48 13.98 36.46
C GLN A 185 -10.80 14.74 37.76
N ASP A 186 -11.59 14.14 38.66
CA ASP A 186 -12.05 14.75 39.90
C ASP A 186 -11.17 14.46 41.12
N LEU A 187 -10.35 13.38 41.08
CA LEU A 187 -9.58 12.89 42.24
C LEU A 187 -8.14 13.44 42.37
N LEU A 188 -7.67 14.23 41.40
CA LEU A 188 -6.27 14.71 41.30
C LEU A 188 -5.92 15.91 42.22
N ILE A 189 -6.68 16.15 43.29
CA ILE A 189 -6.43 17.25 44.23
C ILE A 189 -5.65 16.70 45.44
N GLY A 190 -4.32 16.59 45.35
CA GLY A 190 -3.54 16.09 46.50
C GLY A 190 -2.04 16.44 46.58
N SER A 191 -1.31 16.53 45.46
CA SER A 191 0.10 16.96 45.46
C SER A 191 0.56 17.50 44.11
N GLU A 192 1.58 18.36 44.10
CA GLU A 192 2.14 19.01 42.89
C GLU A 192 2.73 18.01 41.89
N THR A 193 3.33 16.91 42.38
CA THR A 193 3.85 15.80 41.56
C THR A 193 2.74 15.00 40.87
N ASN A 194 1.62 14.76 41.55
CA ASN A 194 0.47 14.06 40.97
C ASN A 194 -0.17 14.90 39.85
N HIS A 195 -0.14 16.23 40.02
CA HIS A 195 -0.61 17.17 39.00
C HIS A 195 0.26 17.14 37.73
N GLN A 196 1.59 16.98 37.86
CA GLN A 196 2.50 16.91 36.70
C GLN A 196 2.32 15.62 35.88
N LEU A 197 2.29 14.46 36.54
CA LEU A 197 2.11 13.18 35.86
C LEU A 197 0.72 13.08 35.20
N ALA A 198 -0.33 13.54 35.89
CA ALA A 198 -1.67 13.56 35.33
C ALA A 198 -1.82 14.54 34.14
N ASN A 199 -1.22 15.73 34.23
CA ASN A 199 -1.19 16.66 33.08
C ASN A 199 -0.51 16.01 31.87
N ARG A 200 0.60 15.29 32.09
CA ARG A 200 1.30 14.57 31.02
C ARG A 200 0.42 13.49 30.40
N ILE A 201 -0.24 12.66 31.22
CA ILE A 201 -1.14 11.61 30.72
C ILE A 201 -2.30 12.24 29.91
N SER A 202 -2.91 13.32 30.41
CA SER A 202 -3.98 14.03 29.70
C SER A 202 -3.49 14.55 28.34
N GLN A 203 -2.34 15.22 28.31
CA GLN A 203 -1.76 15.77 27.08
C GLN A 203 -1.43 14.66 26.05
N GLU A 204 -0.81 13.56 26.49
CA GLU A 204 -0.50 12.43 25.59
C GLU A 204 -1.77 11.75 25.08
N THR A 205 -2.79 11.63 25.92
CA THR A 205 -4.11 11.06 25.53
C THR A 205 -4.81 11.97 24.51
N ASP A 206 -4.85 13.27 24.76
CA ASP A 206 -5.47 14.24 23.85
C ASP A 206 -4.76 14.25 22.49
N ASN A 207 -3.42 14.23 22.49
CA ASN A 207 -2.61 14.15 21.27
C ASN A 207 -2.89 12.86 20.49
N LEU A 208 -2.99 11.72 21.19
CA LEU A 208 -3.24 10.43 20.57
C LEU A 208 -4.64 10.37 19.96
N SER A 209 -5.66 10.84 20.68
CA SER A 209 -7.04 10.92 20.18
C SER A 209 -7.15 11.85 18.96
N GLN A 210 -6.40 12.96 18.93
CA GLN A 210 -6.35 13.83 17.74
C GLN A 210 -5.73 13.10 16.54
N GLN A 211 -4.63 12.37 16.76
CA GLN A 211 -3.96 11.60 15.70
C GLN A 211 -4.87 10.46 15.19
N GLU A 212 -5.54 9.74 16.08
CA GLU A 212 -6.49 8.68 15.72
C GLU A 212 -7.66 9.23 14.88
N ASN A 213 -8.23 10.38 15.28
CA ASN A 213 -9.28 11.04 14.51
C ASN A 213 -8.79 11.45 13.12
N LEU A 214 -7.56 11.97 13.02
CA LEU A 214 -6.94 12.31 11.74
C LEU A 214 -6.79 11.09 10.84
N LEU A 215 -6.26 9.97 11.37
CA LEU A 215 -6.11 8.74 10.60
C LEU A 215 -7.46 8.15 10.18
N ASN A 216 -8.47 8.22 11.03
CA ASN A 216 -9.83 7.79 10.68
C ASN A 216 -10.45 8.61 9.54
N ILE A 217 -10.06 9.88 9.41
CA ILE A 217 -10.57 10.76 8.33
C ILE A 217 -9.79 10.56 7.02
N ILE A 218 -8.47 10.33 7.11
CA ILE A 218 -7.59 10.19 5.94
C ILE A 218 -7.57 8.76 5.38
N PHE A 219 -7.59 7.77 6.28
CA PHE A 219 -7.35 6.34 6.01
C PHE A 219 -8.46 5.42 6.58
N GLY A 220 -9.61 5.98 6.97
CA GLY A 220 -10.74 5.21 7.50
C GLY A 220 -11.55 4.47 6.44
N ASN A 221 -12.75 4.01 6.81
CA ASN A 221 -13.59 3.09 6.05
C ASN A 221 -13.97 3.51 4.61
N ASP A 222 -13.77 4.77 4.24
CA ASP A 222 -14.14 5.32 2.94
C ASP A 222 -12.91 5.64 2.05
N ASP A 223 -11.67 5.32 2.48
CA ASP A 223 -10.39 5.50 1.72
C ASP A 223 -10.42 6.70 0.74
N ILE A 224 -10.65 7.91 1.27
CA ILE A 224 -10.91 9.14 0.51
C ILE A 224 -9.58 9.74 -0.01
N TYR A 225 -8.80 8.95 -0.74
CA TYR A 225 -7.61 9.39 -1.42
C TYR A 225 -7.63 8.96 -2.88
N ILE A 226 -7.00 9.77 -3.72
CA ILE A 226 -6.90 9.50 -5.15
C ILE A 226 -5.43 9.46 -5.53
N GLU A 227 -5.00 8.30 -5.99
CA GLU A 227 -3.65 8.10 -6.47
C GLU A 227 -3.53 8.53 -7.93
N PRO A 228 -2.37 9.05 -8.36
CA PRO A 228 -2.10 9.29 -9.77
C PRO A 228 -2.40 8.06 -10.64
N ALA A 229 -2.11 6.86 -10.14
CA ALA A 229 -2.37 5.59 -10.80
C ALA A 229 -3.85 5.40 -11.22
N GLN A 230 -4.80 5.77 -10.34
CA GLN A 230 -6.23 5.64 -10.63
C GLN A 230 -6.67 6.52 -11.81
N TRP A 231 -6.13 7.74 -11.90
CA TRP A 231 -6.37 8.63 -13.04
C TRP A 231 -5.72 8.12 -14.31
N VAL A 232 -4.54 7.52 -14.19
CA VAL A 232 -3.72 7.17 -15.35
C VAL A 232 -4.33 6.01 -16.14
N SER A 233 -4.89 5.00 -15.46
CA SER A 233 -5.52 3.85 -16.11
C SER A 233 -6.65 4.27 -17.04
N SER A 234 -7.64 5.03 -16.55
CA SER A 234 -8.74 5.54 -17.38
C SER A 234 -8.27 6.61 -18.38
N GLY A 235 -7.23 7.38 -18.03
CA GLY A 235 -6.61 8.37 -18.90
C GLY A 235 -6.08 7.78 -20.20
N SER A 236 -5.44 6.61 -20.13
CA SER A 236 -4.91 5.91 -21.30
C SER A 236 -6.00 5.56 -22.32
N LEU A 237 -7.14 5.05 -21.85
CA LEU A 237 -8.30 4.72 -22.66
C LEU A 237 -8.90 5.98 -23.30
N TYR A 238 -9.10 7.02 -22.51
CA TYR A 238 -9.73 8.26 -22.99
C TYR A 238 -8.85 8.98 -24.01
N ASP A 239 -7.55 9.05 -23.76
CA ASP A 239 -6.59 9.67 -24.67
C ASP A 239 -6.55 8.94 -26.03
N PHE A 240 -6.59 7.60 -26.02
CA PHE A 240 -6.68 6.80 -27.24
C PHE A 240 -8.00 7.03 -27.97
N CYS A 241 -9.14 6.98 -27.27
CA CYS A 241 -10.44 7.22 -27.86
C CYS A 241 -10.54 8.62 -28.49
N ILE A 242 -10.00 9.65 -27.82
CA ILE A 242 -10.00 11.03 -28.32
C ILE A 242 -9.10 11.15 -29.56
N ASN A 243 -7.82 10.77 -29.45
CA ASN A 243 -6.81 11.13 -30.44
C ASN A 243 -6.66 10.12 -31.57
N VAL A 244 -7.07 8.86 -31.37
CA VAL A 244 -6.94 7.79 -32.37
C VAL A 244 -8.30 7.46 -33.01
N LEU A 245 -9.37 7.46 -32.21
CA LEU A 245 -10.73 7.15 -32.70
C LEU A 245 -11.56 8.40 -33.01
N ASN A 246 -11.02 9.60 -32.74
CA ASN A 246 -11.68 10.88 -32.95
C ASN A 246 -13.04 10.95 -32.23
N PHE A 247 -13.05 10.58 -30.95
CA PHE A 247 -14.26 10.68 -30.13
C PHE A 247 -14.44 12.12 -29.67
N GLU A 248 -15.69 12.59 -29.67
CA GLU A 248 -16.04 13.89 -29.10
C GLU A 248 -15.85 13.85 -27.58
N TYR A 249 -15.31 14.94 -27.04
CA TYR A 249 -15.01 15.09 -25.63
C TYR A 249 -15.25 16.54 -25.22
N LYS A 250 -15.45 16.76 -23.93
CA LYS A 250 -15.52 18.11 -23.40
C LYS A 250 -14.12 18.58 -23.03
N GLN A 251 -13.68 19.65 -23.70
CA GLN A 251 -12.30 20.11 -23.64
C GLN A 251 -11.86 20.47 -22.22
N LYS A 252 -12.69 21.20 -21.47
CA LYS A 252 -12.33 21.68 -20.12
C LYS A 252 -12.13 20.52 -19.13
N GLU A 253 -13.03 19.54 -19.16
CA GLU A 253 -12.97 18.35 -18.31
C GLU A 253 -11.75 17.49 -18.64
N TRP A 254 -11.43 17.34 -19.94
CA TRP A 254 -10.22 16.62 -20.36
C TRP A 254 -8.93 17.34 -19.95
N GLU A 255 -8.87 18.66 -20.14
CA GLU A 255 -7.73 19.46 -19.71
C GLU A 255 -7.53 19.41 -18.18
N ALA A 256 -8.61 19.48 -17.41
CA ALA A 256 -8.55 19.35 -15.95
C ALA A 256 -8.03 17.97 -15.52
N PHE A 257 -8.53 16.90 -16.13
CA PHE A 257 -8.07 15.54 -15.88
C PHE A 257 -6.56 15.38 -16.17
N GLN A 258 -6.12 15.83 -17.35
CA GLN A 258 -4.72 15.73 -17.75
C GLN A 258 -3.79 16.56 -16.85
N THR A 259 -4.24 17.73 -16.40
CA THR A 259 -3.43 18.60 -15.56
C THR A 259 -3.30 18.07 -14.14
N ILE A 260 -4.34 17.45 -13.57
CA ILE A 260 -4.24 16.74 -12.29
C ILE A 260 -3.25 15.58 -12.38
N ALA A 261 -3.44 14.67 -13.34
CA ALA A 261 -2.58 13.50 -13.48
C ALA A 261 -1.09 13.87 -13.64
N LYS A 262 -0.81 14.95 -14.39
CA LYS A 262 0.57 15.40 -14.67
C LYS A 262 1.21 16.24 -13.57
N ASN A 263 0.44 16.94 -12.74
CA ASN A 263 1.00 17.93 -11.81
C ASN A 263 0.81 17.57 -10.33
N CYS A 264 -0.01 16.56 -10.00
CA CYS A 264 -0.22 16.13 -8.62
C CYS A 264 0.40 14.75 -8.35
N GLY A 265 0.73 14.51 -7.07
CA GLY A 265 0.94 13.17 -6.51
C GLY A 265 -0.37 12.61 -5.94
N CYS A 266 -0.31 11.97 -4.78
CA CYS A 266 -1.50 11.54 -4.04
C CYS A 266 -2.33 12.75 -3.59
N ILE A 267 -3.65 12.67 -3.70
CA ILE A 267 -4.58 13.74 -3.32
C ILE A 267 -5.59 13.20 -2.28
N PHE A 268 -5.83 13.96 -1.23
CA PHE A 268 -6.93 13.74 -0.28
C PHE A 268 -7.93 14.90 -0.43
N PRO A 269 -9.00 14.72 -1.21
CA PRO A 269 -9.90 15.80 -1.52
C PRO A 269 -11.08 15.88 -0.56
N TYR A 270 -11.43 17.11 -0.18
CA TYR A 270 -12.55 17.44 0.69
C TYR A 270 -13.32 18.66 0.14
N GLU A 271 -14.52 18.97 0.64
CA GLU A 271 -15.34 20.05 0.06
C GLU A 271 -14.67 21.44 0.15
N LYS A 272 -14.06 21.75 1.30
CA LYS A 272 -13.42 23.05 1.55
C LYS A 272 -11.90 23.04 1.54
N MET A 273 -11.30 21.85 1.52
CA MET A 273 -9.85 21.70 1.57
C MET A 273 -9.39 20.52 0.73
N VAL A 274 -8.11 20.50 0.40
CA VAL A 274 -7.48 19.41 -0.34
C VAL A 274 -6.04 19.30 0.06
N ILE A 275 -5.60 18.08 0.29
CA ILE A 275 -4.20 17.79 0.61
C ILE A 275 -3.58 17.19 -0.65
N VAL A 276 -2.44 17.73 -1.06
CA VAL A 276 -1.67 17.24 -2.21
C VAL A 276 -0.29 16.82 -1.72
N CYS A 277 0.02 15.54 -1.85
CA CYS A 277 1.34 15.01 -1.57
C CYS A 277 2.24 15.13 -2.80
N ASP A 278 3.53 15.36 -2.57
CA ASP A 278 4.56 15.22 -3.59
C ASP A 278 4.72 13.75 -4.03
N ARG A 279 5.41 13.55 -5.14
CA ARG A 279 5.76 12.22 -5.66
C ARG A 279 6.95 11.64 -4.90
N PRO A 280 7.05 10.31 -4.82
CA PRO A 280 8.28 9.69 -4.34
C PRO A 280 9.46 10.11 -5.23
N ARG A 281 10.63 10.27 -4.62
CA ARG A 281 11.91 10.54 -5.29
C ARG A 281 12.58 9.28 -5.80
N ILE A 282 12.33 8.16 -5.12
CA ILE A 282 12.83 6.84 -5.49
C ILE A 282 11.62 5.92 -5.62
N LEU A 283 11.59 5.16 -6.70
CA LEU A 283 10.67 4.06 -6.92
C LEU A 283 11.43 2.92 -7.59
N CYS A 284 11.52 1.77 -6.91
CA CYS A 284 12.25 0.60 -7.38
C CYS A 284 11.30 -0.60 -7.51
N LEU A 285 11.34 -1.21 -8.69
CA LEU A 285 10.49 -2.33 -9.07
C LEU A 285 11.35 -3.49 -9.57
N ASP A 286 10.89 -4.72 -9.36
CA ASP A 286 11.46 -5.90 -9.99
C ASP A 286 10.95 -6.09 -11.44
N ASN A 287 11.43 -7.15 -12.09
CA ASN A 287 11.03 -7.50 -13.45
C ASN A 287 9.54 -7.84 -13.62
N GLN A 288 8.82 -8.08 -12.52
CA GLN A 288 7.37 -8.33 -12.49
C GLN A 288 6.57 -7.09 -12.08
N GLN A 289 7.21 -5.90 -12.07
CA GLN A 289 6.60 -4.63 -11.66
C GLN A 289 6.13 -4.62 -10.19
N ARG A 290 6.81 -5.37 -9.31
CA ARG A 290 6.52 -5.37 -7.88
C ARG A 290 7.56 -4.53 -7.14
N LEU A 291 7.15 -3.83 -6.08
CA LEU A 291 8.08 -3.08 -5.23
C LEU A 291 9.22 -3.98 -4.73
N HIS A 292 10.45 -3.56 -4.99
CA HIS A 292 11.63 -4.33 -4.62
C HIS A 292 12.89 -3.48 -4.59
N ALA A 293 13.64 -3.58 -3.50
CA ALA A 293 15.01 -3.09 -3.38
C ALA A 293 15.76 -3.89 -2.30
N GLU A 294 17.07 -4.03 -2.46
CA GLU A 294 17.93 -4.81 -1.55
C GLU A 294 18.87 -3.88 -0.77
N GLY A 295 18.67 -3.76 0.54
CA GLY A 295 19.45 -2.85 1.39
C GLY A 295 19.22 -1.36 1.10
N ALA A 296 18.12 -1.04 0.41
CA ALA A 296 17.73 0.30 0.00
C ALA A 296 16.19 0.41 0.00
N PRO A 297 15.63 1.62 0.11
CA PRO A 297 14.19 1.82 0.03
C PRO A 297 13.65 1.49 -1.37
N ALA A 298 12.52 0.78 -1.41
CA ALA A 298 11.75 0.58 -2.65
C ALA A 298 10.99 1.86 -3.03
N ILE A 299 10.55 2.63 -2.03
CA ILE A 299 9.97 3.96 -2.19
C ILE A 299 10.63 4.91 -1.21
N GLN A 300 11.02 6.10 -1.65
CA GLN A 300 11.47 7.16 -0.76
C GLN A 300 10.89 8.50 -1.17
N PHE A 301 10.32 9.24 -0.21
CA PHE A 301 9.79 10.60 -0.39
C PHE A 301 10.81 11.67 -0.03
N ALA A 302 10.49 12.94 -0.34
CA ALA A 302 11.41 14.06 -0.19
C ALA A 302 11.74 14.40 1.27
N ASP A 303 10.87 14.05 2.20
CA ASP A 303 11.04 14.15 3.65
C ASP A 303 11.88 13.01 4.26
N GLY A 304 12.30 12.05 3.44
CA GLY A 304 13.06 10.87 3.86
C GLY A 304 12.19 9.69 4.30
N TYR A 305 10.86 9.84 4.33
CA TYR A 305 9.96 8.70 4.58
C TYR A 305 10.21 7.63 3.52
N SER A 306 10.41 6.39 3.99
CA SER A 306 10.94 5.30 3.18
C SER A 306 10.16 4.03 3.44
N LEU A 307 9.78 3.34 2.37
CA LEU A 307 9.19 2.01 2.41
C LEU A 307 10.16 1.02 1.78
N TYR A 308 10.28 -0.14 2.41
CA TYR A 308 11.14 -1.22 1.97
C TYR A 308 10.27 -2.37 1.50
N ALA A 309 10.69 -3.02 0.43
CA ALA A 309 9.96 -4.16 -0.11
C ALA A 309 10.91 -5.14 -0.78
N TYR A 310 10.53 -6.41 -0.77
CA TYR A 310 11.25 -7.49 -1.41
C TYR A 310 10.27 -8.34 -2.22
N HIS A 311 10.33 -8.22 -3.55
CA HIS A 311 9.46 -8.94 -4.49
C HIS A 311 7.96 -8.75 -4.22
N GLY A 312 7.57 -7.51 -3.91
CA GLY A 312 6.19 -7.11 -3.63
C GLY A 312 5.76 -7.28 -2.17
N VAL A 313 6.60 -7.85 -1.30
CA VAL A 313 6.30 -7.95 0.13
C VAL A 313 6.97 -6.82 0.87
N THR A 314 6.20 -6.06 1.64
CA THR A 314 6.72 -4.99 2.51
C THR A 314 7.64 -5.55 3.57
N LEU A 315 8.75 -4.87 3.81
CA LEU A 315 9.69 -5.20 4.87
C LEU A 315 9.63 -4.14 5.98
N PRO A 316 9.57 -4.57 7.26
CA PRO A 316 10.00 -3.72 8.35
C PRO A 316 11.38 -3.12 8.08
N GLU A 317 11.58 -1.89 8.54
CA GLU A 317 12.82 -1.14 8.33
C GLU A 317 14.06 -1.93 8.81
N LYS A 318 13.93 -2.71 9.90
CA LYS A 318 14.99 -3.58 10.45
C LYS A 318 15.55 -4.58 9.43
N TYR A 319 14.73 -5.05 8.49
CA TYR A 319 15.16 -5.97 7.43
C TYR A 319 15.51 -5.20 6.15
N GLY A 320 14.67 -4.24 5.76
CA GLY A 320 14.78 -3.55 4.48
C GLY A 320 16.04 -2.70 4.32
N LYS A 321 16.58 -2.14 5.41
CA LYS A 321 17.83 -1.36 5.38
C LYS A 321 19.08 -2.20 5.15
N LEU A 322 18.99 -3.51 5.27
CA LEU A 322 20.10 -4.43 5.14
C LEU A 322 19.97 -5.21 3.83
N HIS A 323 21.10 -5.37 3.15
CA HIS A 323 21.14 -6.24 1.97
C HIS A 323 20.85 -7.69 2.42
N PRO A 324 20.14 -8.55 1.64
CA PRO A 324 19.82 -9.92 2.05
C PRO A 324 21.02 -10.77 2.51
N ASN A 325 22.19 -10.56 1.92
CA ASN A 325 23.47 -11.15 2.36
C ASN A 325 23.88 -10.83 3.80
N GLN A 326 23.30 -9.79 4.41
CA GLN A 326 23.52 -9.38 5.80
C GLN A 326 22.38 -9.83 6.73
N TRP A 327 21.32 -10.44 6.20
CA TRP A 327 20.24 -10.97 7.03
C TRP A 327 20.73 -12.18 7.80
N GLU A 328 20.35 -12.27 9.08
CA GLU A 328 20.75 -13.36 9.97
C GLU A 328 19.69 -14.46 9.97
N ALA A 329 20.11 -15.73 9.86
CA ALA A 329 19.17 -16.85 9.86
C ALA A 329 18.34 -16.95 11.14
N GLN A 330 18.87 -16.46 12.27
CA GLN A 330 18.16 -16.44 13.55
C GLN A 330 16.84 -15.65 13.49
N TRP A 331 16.76 -14.61 12.66
CA TRP A 331 15.54 -13.80 12.53
C TRP A 331 14.36 -14.60 11.99
N ILE A 332 14.58 -15.72 11.31
CA ILE A 332 13.50 -16.63 10.86
C ILE A 332 12.76 -17.24 12.06
N ILE A 333 13.50 -17.51 13.15
CA ILE A 333 12.96 -18.11 14.39
C ILE A 333 12.19 -17.05 15.18
N ASP A 334 12.76 -15.84 15.26
CA ASP A 334 12.20 -14.74 16.06
C ASP A 334 11.01 -14.02 15.37
N GLU A 335 10.85 -14.19 14.05
CA GLU A 335 9.80 -13.54 13.28
C GLU A 335 8.49 -14.32 13.35
N ASP A 336 7.46 -13.74 13.96
CA ASP A 336 6.12 -14.33 14.10
C ASP A 336 5.31 -14.29 12.80
N ASN A 337 5.48 -13.24 11.99
CA ASN A 337 4.72 -13.07 10.76
C ASN A 337 5.19 -14.09 9.71
N ALA A 338 4.32 -15.05 9.38
CA ALA A 338 4.62 -16.14 8.47
C ALA A 338 5.04 -15.66 7.06
N GLU A 339 4.52 -14.52 6.59
CA GLU A 339 4.87 -13.95 5.30
C GLU A 339 6.26 -13.31 5.31
N LEU A 340 6.58 -12.54 6.36
CA LEU A 340 7.94 -12.01 6.55
C LEU A 340 8.96 -13.12 6.73
N ARG A 341 8.61 -14.17 7.49
CA ARG A 341 9.43 -15.37 7.64
C ARG A 341 9.72 -16.03 6.29
N ARG A 342 8.71 -16.14 5.41
CA ARG A 342 8.89 -16.65 4.03
C ARG A 342 9.88 -15.79 3.24
N VAL A 343 9.81 -14.47 3.36
CA VAL A 343 10.72 -13.55 2.67
C VAL A 343 12.14 -13.68 3.20
N LEU A 344 12.33 -13.72 4.52
CA LEU A 344 13.64 -13.95 5.14
C LEU A 344 14.26 -15.26 4.64
N ILE A 345 13.48 -16.34 4.59
CA ILE A 345 13.93 -17.63 4.05
C ILE A 345 14.40 -17.50 2.58
N GLN A 346 13.64 -16.78 1.75
CA GLN A 346 13.98 -16.56 0.35
C GLN A 346 15.25 -15.71 0.17
N GLY A 347 15.38 -14.61 0.93
CA GLY A 347 16.50 -13.68 0.80
C GLY A 347 17.80 -14.17 1.42
N ILE A 348 17.75 -14.87 2.56
CA ILE A 348 18.95 -15.46 3.19
C ILE A 348 19.45 -16.63 2.34
N GLY A 349 18.52 -17.40 1.79
CA GLY A 349 18.83 -18.60 1.01
C GLY A 349 19.12 -19.80 1.90
N TYR A 350 18.62 -20.96 1.47
CA TYR A 350 18.58 -22.18 2.26
C TYR A 350 19.95 -22.71 2.69
N GLU A 351 20.99 -22.51 1.88
CA GLU A 351 22.34 -22.95 2.22
C GLU A 351 22.86 -22.24 3.48
N ARG A 352 22.70 -20.91 3.53
CA ARG A 352 23.09 -20.10 4.69
C ARG A 352 22.26 -20.45 5.91
N ILE A 353 20.95 -20.62 5.75
CA ILE A 353 20.05 -21.03 6.84
C ILE A 353 20.51 -22.38 7.42
N ALA A 354 20.80 -23.37 6.56
CA ALA A 354 21.23 -24.68 7.00
C ALA A 354 22.58 -24.66 7.72
N GLN A 355 23.51 -23.79 7.27
CA GLN A 355 24.82 -23.62 7.91
C GLN A 355 24.72 -22.86 9.24
N GLU A 356 23.99 -21.75 9.28
CA GLU A 356 23.90 -20.83 10.43
C GLU A 356 23.02 -21.42 11.55
N LEU A 357 21.91 -22.10 11.21
CA LEU A 357 21.00 -22.71 12.19
C LEU A 357 21.28 -24.19 12.49
N GLY A 358 22.29 -24.78 11.86
CA GLY A 358 22.67 -26.17 12.10
C GLY A 358 21.61 -27.18 11.65
N ALA A 359 21.13 -27.08 10.41
CA ALA A 359 20.16 -28.02 9.87
C ALA A 359 20.69 -29.46 9.84
N ILE A 360 19.87 -30.40 10.27
CA ILE A 360 20.16 -31.82 10.27
C ILE A 360 19.50 -32.44 9.04
N ALA A 361 20.26 -33.18 8.24
CA ALA A 361 19.68 -33.98 7.17
C ALA A 361 18.91 -35.16 7.78
N LEU A 362 17.59 -35.19 7.57
CA LEU A 362 16.72 -36.28 8.02
C LEU A 362 16.75 -37.47 7.05
N ASP A 363 16.69 -37.18 5.75
CA ASP A 363 16.61 -38.19 4.70
C ASP A 363 17.12 -37.64 3.37
N SER A 364 17.50 -38.53 2.46
CA SER A 364 17.93 -38.18 1.11
C SER A 364 17.38 -39.16 0.09
N TYR A 365 16.88 -38.65 -1.03
CA TYR A 365 16.35 -39.44 -2.13
C TYR A 365 16.78 -38.81 -3.45
N GLN A 366 17.63 -39.48 -4.23
CA GLN A 366 18.19 -38.94 -5.48
C GLN A 366 18.83 -37.56 -5.27
N GLU A 367 18.49 -36.56 -6.09
CA GLU A 367 18.92 -35.15 -5.94
C GLU A 367 18.19 -34.36 -4.83
N TYR A 368 17.34 -35.02 -4.05
CA TYR A 368 16.53 -34.44 -2.98
C TYR A 368 17.10 -34.75 -1.59
N SER A 369 17.09 -33.78 -0.69
CA SER A 369 17.46 -33.96 0.71
C SER A 369 16.46 -33.24 1.61
N LEU A 370 15.90 -33.96 2.57
CA LEU A 370 15.04 -33.40 3.60
C LEU A 370 15.93 -32.93 4.74
N LEU A 371 15.87 -31.63 5.02
CA LEU A 371 16.58 -30.98 6.10
C LEU A 371 15.58 -30.57 7.17
N LYS A 372 15.96 -30.71 8.44
CA LYS A 372 15.19 -30.22 9.57
C LYS A 372 16.04 -29.28 10.41
N ILE A 373 15.45 -28.16 10.78
CA ILE A 373 16.00 -27.23 11.75
C ILE A 373 15.14 -27.40 12.99
N ASP A 374 15.72 -28.03 14.02
CA ASP A 374 15.07 -28.13 15.32
C ASP A 374 15.17 -26.76 16.00
N THR A 375 14.03 -26.13 16.20
CA THR A 375 13.88 -24.86 16.93
C THR A 375 13.66 -25.14 18.41
N ASP A 376 13.85 -24.12 19.27
CA ASP A 376 13.59 -24.23 20.70
C ASP A 376 12.14 -24.64 21.01
N ILE A 377 11.93 -25.10 22.25
CA ILE A 377 10.64 -25.55 22.78
C ILE A 377 9.60 -24.43 22.58
N ASP A 378 8.49 -24.75 21.93
CA ASP A 378 7.34 -23.88 21.56
C ASP A 378 7.32 -23.28 20.14
N VAL A 379 8.31 -23.57 19.28
CA VAL A 379 8.27 -23.21 17.84
C VAL A 379 8.18 -24.47 16.97
N GLU A 380 7.31 -24.44 15.95
CA GLU A 380 7.16 -25.53 14.97
C GLU A 380 8.48 -25.73 14.20
N PRO A 381 9.05 -26.95 14.18
CA PRO A 381 10.34 -27.19 13.52
C PRO A 381 10.24 -26.91 12.02
N ILE A 382 11.30 -26.34 11.46
CA ILE A 382 11.33 -25.99 10.03
C ILE A 382 11.85 -27.19 9.25
N SER A 383 10.97 -27.80 8.43
CA SER A 383 11.35 -28.85 7.49
C SER A 383 11.47 -28.30 6.07
N LEU A 384 12.60 -28.59 5.43
CA LEU A 384 12.97 -28.06 4.12
C LEU A 384 13.34 -29.20 3.18
N LEU A 385 12.72 -29.23 2.00
CA LEU A 385 13.15 -30.07 0.90
C LEU A 385 14.18 -29.31 0.06
N LYS A 386 15.45 -29.70 0.15
CA LYS A 386 16.52 -29.28 -0.77
C LYS A 386 16.46 -30.13 -2.04
N MET A 387 16.50 -29.49 -3.20
CA MET A 387 16.50 -30.09 -4.54
C MET A 387 17.71 -29.54 -5.30
N THR A 388 18.59 -30.42 -5.77
CA THR A 388 19.80 -29.99 -6.51
C THR A 388 19.63 -30.30 -7.99
N CYS A 389 19.56 -29.30 -8.84
CA CYS A 389 19.46 -29.52 -10.29
C CYS A 389 20.73 -30.23 -10.80
N PRO A 390 20.64 -31.45 -11.36
CA PRO A 390 21.83 -32.23 -11.74
C PRO A 390 22.68 -31.59 -12.84
N SER A 391 22.06 -30.82 -13.73
CA SER A 391 22.72 -30.23 -14.91
C SER A 391 23.38 -28.87 -14.64
N THR A 392 22.83 -28.08 -13.71
CA THR A 392 23.31 -26.74 -13.39
C THR A 392 23.99 -26.65 -12.03
N GLY A 393 23.80 -27.65 -11.16
CA GLY A 393 24.19 -27.59 -9.75
C GLY A 393 23.37 -26.60 -8.93
N PHE A 394 22.35 -25.96 -9.53
CA PHE A 394 21.51 -24.97 -8.86
C PHE A 394 20.69 -25.64 -7.76
N ILE A 395 20.73 -25.07 -6.56
CA ILE A 395 20.01 -25.59 -5.39
C ILE A 395 18.72 -24.79 -5.22
N HIS A 396 17.60 -25.50 -5.27
CA HIS A 396 16.31 -24.99 -4.85
C HIS A 396 15.96 -25.60 -3.50
N ALA A 397 15.28 -24.88 -2.61
CA ALA A 397 14.63 -25.55 -1.49
C ALA A 397 13.22 -25.03 -1.27
N LEU A 398 12.38 -25.84 -0.66
CA LEU A 398 10.98 -25.53 -0.37
C LEU A 398 10.66 -25.96 1.05
N ARG A 399 9.91 -25.14 1.78
CA ARG A 399 9.34 -25.55 3.07
C ARG A 399 8.29 -26.62 2.82
N VAL A 400 8.36 -27.69 3.60
CA VAL A 400 7.39 -28.79 3.61
C VAL A 400 6.81 -28.95 5.01
N PRO A 401 5.62 -29.55 5.16
CA PRO A 401 5.03 -29.80 6.47
C PRO A 401 6.00 -30.52 7.41
N PRO A 402 6.05 -30.13 8.70
CA PRO A 402 7.03 -30.64 9.64
C PRO A 402 6.85 -32.11 10.02
N GLU A 403 5.68 -32.69 9.72
CA GLU A 403 5.40 -34.11 9.98
C GLU A 403 6.02 -35.02 8.92
N ILE A 404 6.44 -34.47 7.77
CA ILE A 404 7.10 -35.22 6.72
C ILE A 404 8.51 -35.59 7.17
N ILE A 405 8.81 -36.89 7.14
CA ILE A 405 10.10 -37.44 7.62
C ILE A 405 10.96 -38.04 6.50
N SER A 406 10.47 -38.10 5.26
CA SER A 406 11.23 -38.64 4.13
C SER A 406 11.33 -37.65 2.96
N ALA A 407 12.49 -37.63 2.30
CA ALA A 407 12.73 -36.78 1.14
C ALA A 407 11.81 -37.14 -0.03
N ARG A 408 11.44 -38.43 -0.16
CA ARG A 408 10.49 -38.93 -1.16
C ARG A 408 9.07 -38.37 -0.95
N GLU A 409 8.59 -38.38 0.28
CA GLU A 409 7.27 -37.83 0.62
C GLU A 409 7.23 -36.32 0.46
N ALA A 410 8.32 -35.64 0.85
CA ALA A 410 8.46 -34.20 0.69
C ALA A 410 8.37 -33.77 -0.79
N ILE A 411 9.09 -34.45 -1.70
CA ILE A 411 9.05 -34.11 -3.12
C ILE A 411 7.71 -34.48 -3.77
N ALA A 412 7.05 -35.55 -3.31
CA ALA A 412 5.69 -35.87 -3.74
C ALA A 412 4.70 -34.77 -3.30
N TRP A 413 4.82 -34.29 -2.06
CA TRP A 413 3.98 -33.22 -1.52
C TRP A 413 4.12 -31.92 -2.32
N VAL A 414 5.35 -31.52 -2.63
CA VAL A 414 5.64 -30.35 -3.47
C VAL A 414 5.00 -30.47 -4.86
N ASN A 415 4.95 -31.69 -5.41
CA ASN A 415 4.36 -31.98 -6.72
C ASN A 415 2.90 -32.45 -6.63
N TRP A 416 2.15 -31.95 -5.64
CA TRP A 416 0.71 -32.21 -5.48
C TRP A 416 0.32 -33.70 -5.38
N GLY A 417 1.19 -34.50 -4.77
CA GLY A 417 0.98 -35.94 -4.53
C GLY A 417 1.42 -36.86 -5.67
N ILE A 418 2.05 -36.34 -6.72
CA ILE A 418 2.59 -37.16 -7.81
C ILE A 418 3.76 -38.02 -7.30
N ASN A 419 3.75 -39.32 -7.62
CA ASN A 419 4.81 -40.23 -7.21
C ASN A 419 6.13 -39.84 -7.93
N PRO A 420 7.27 -39.74 -7.21
CA PRO A 420 8.54 -39.33 -7.82
C PRO A 420 9.05 -40.25 -8.93
N GLU A 421 8.57 -41.50 -9.00
CA GLU A 421 8.87 -42.43 -10.09
C GLU A 421 8.20 -42.04 -11.43
N GLU A 422 7.20 -41.16 -11.38
CA GLU A 422 6.47 -40.64 -12.54
C GLU A 422 7.05 -39.32 -13.06
N PHE A 423 8.08 -38.78 -12.39
CA PHE A 423 8.78 -37.59 -12.87
C PHE A 423 9.44 -37.93 -14.21
N SER A 424 9.20 -37.08 -15.21
CA SER A 424 9.87 -37.22 -16.49
C SER A 424 11.36 -37.01 -16.24
N VAL A 425 12.18 -38.02 -16.54
CA VAL A 425 13.64 -37.93 -16.46
C VAL A 425 14.09 -36.80 -17.37
N GLN A 426 14.37 -35.63 -16.79
CA GLN A 426 15.06 -34.56 -17.51
C GLN A 426 16.51 -35.01 -17.66
N THR A 427 16.86 -35.43 -18.86
CA THR A 427 18.23 -35.79 -19.26
C THR A 427 19.02 -34.56 -19.64
#